data_AF-A0A0P0Z6U5-F1
#
_entry.id   AF-A0A0P0Z6U5-F1
#
_cell.length_a   1.000
_cell.length_b   1.000
_cell.length_c   1.000
_cell.angle_alpha   90.00
_cell.angle_beta   90.00
_cell.angle_gamma   90.00
#
_symmetry.space_group_name_H-M   'P 1'
#
loop_
_entity.id
_entity.type
_entity.pdbx_description
1 polymer ?
#
loop_
_entity_poly.entity_id
_entity_poly.type
_entity_poly.pdbx_seq_one_letter_code
_entity_poly.pdbx_strand_id
1 'polypeptide(L)'
;MASTRIYIPTPTGDLISLNSARGMRILPDGRVLLPGEDNSPVAVFDPDEYEGVDRDEVVKTFRRLLIDHGNGKPVVLPDWMKSLLA
;
A
#
# COMPACT_ATOMS: atom_id res chain seq x y z
N MET A 1 -22.07 -6.64 10.14
CA MET A 1 -21.93 -5.74 8.98
C MET A 1 -20.70 -6.18 8.20
N ALA A 2 -20.76 -6.26 6.87
CA ALA A 2 -19.58 -6.61 6.08
C ALA A 2 -18.59 -5.43 6.11
N SER A 3 -17.36 -5.66 6.57
CA SER A 3 -16.29 -4.68 6.43
C SER A 3 -15.90 -4.60 4.95
N THR A 4 -15.94 -3.40 4.38
CA THR A 4 -15.46 -3.18 3.01
C THR A 4 -13.98 -3.55 2.96
N ARG A 5 -13.63 -4.51 2.10
CA ARG A 5 -12.23 -4.84 1.83
C ARG A 5 -11.66 -3.85 0.84
N ILE A 6 -10.52 -3.26 1.18
CA ILE A 6 -9.81 -2.30 0.33
C ILE A 6 -8.51 -2.96 -0.15
N TYR A 7 -8.35 -2.96 -1.47
CA TYR A 7 -7.19 -3.51 -2.14
C TYR A 7 -6.45 -2.39 -2.87
N ILE A 8 -5.12 -2.40 -2.80
CA ILE A 8 -4.23 -1.51 -3.55
C ILE A 8 -3.52 -2.33 -4.62
N PRO A 9 -3.52 -1.91 -5.90
CA PRO A 9 -2.73 -2.55 -6.94
C PRO A 9 -1.23 -2.21 -6.84
N THR A 10 -0.39 -3.17 -7.20
CA THR A 10 1.04 -2.99 -7.42
C THR A 10 1.39 -2.99 -8.90
N PRO A 11 2.55 -2.46 -9.30
CA PRO A 11 3.04 -2.51 -10.69
C PRO A 11 3.25 -3.95 -11.18
N THR A 12 3.49 -4.88 -10.26
CA THR A 12 3.62 -6.32 -10.54
C THR A 12 2.28 -7.02 -10.81
N GLY A 13 1.15 -6.32 -10.64
CA GLY A 13 -0.19 -6.86 -10.83
C GLY A 13 -0.81 -7.51 -9.59
N ASP A 14 -0.13 -7.45 -8.45
CA ASP A 14 -0.64 -7.97 -7.18
C ASP A 14 -1.63 -6.99 -6.53
N LEU A 15 -2.55 -7.51 -5.71
CA LEU A 15 -3.48 -6.73 -4.91
C LEU A 15 -3.14 -6.84 -3.41
N ILE A 16 -2.73 -5.74 -2.80
CA ILE A 16 -2.42 -5.65 -1.37
C ILE A 16 -3.70 -5.35 -0.59
N SER A 17 -4.09 -6.22 0.35
CA SER A 17 -5.21 -5.94 1.25
C SER A 17 -4.81 -4.98 2.38
N LEU A 18 -5.39 -3.78 2.40
CA LEU A 18 -5.19 -2.84 3.50
C LEU A 18 -5.79 -3.34 4.82
N ASN A 19 -6.82 -4.18 4.76
CA ASN A 19 -7.45 -4.76 5.95
C ASN A 19 -6.48 -5.67 6.73
N SER A 20 -5.58 -6.32 6.01
CA SER A 20 -4.56 -7.21 6.60
C SER A 20 -3.33 -6.44 7.07
N ALA A 21 -3.06 -5.24 6.54
CA ALA A 21 -1.90 -4.46 6.92
C ALA A 21 -2.09 -3.85 8.32
N ARG A 22 -1.07 -3.99 9.18
CA ARG A 22 -1.05 -3.45 10.55
C ARG A 22 -0.10 -2.26 10.71
N GLY A 23 0.60 -1.89 9.65
CA GLY A 23 1.50 -0.73 9.63
C GLY A 23 2.33 -0.67 8.37
N MET A 24 3.42 0.09 8.43
CA MET A 24 4.40 0.20 7.37
C MET A 24 5.79 0.43 7.97
N ARG A 25 6.81 -0.24 7.43
CA ARG A 25 8.21 -0.03 7.80
C ARG A 25 9.05 0.12 6.54
N ILE A 26 9.98 1.08 6.55
CA ILE A 26 11.04 1.15 5.54
C ILE A 26 12.21 0.30 6.03
N LEU A 27 12.66 -0.62 5.18
CA LEU A 27 13.77 -1.51 5.44
C LEU A 27 15.11 -0.80 5.15
N PRO A 28 16.24 -1.25 5.69
CA PRO A 28 17.55 -0.63 5.44
C PRO A 28 17.97 -0.59 3.97
N ASP A 29 17.41 -1.47 3.15
CA ASP A 29 17.63 -1.53 1.70
C ASP A 29 16.68 -0.62 0.90
N GLY A 30 15.83 0.16 1.57
CA GLY A 30 14.91 1.10 0.93
C GLY A 30 13.56 0.51 0.53
N ARG A 31 13.37 -0.82 0.63
CA ARG A 31 12.08 -1.45 0.38
C ARG A 31 11.07 -1.14 1.49
N VAL A 32 9.79 -1.27 1.16
CA VAL A 32 8.68 -1.08 2.10
C VAL A 32 8.12 -2.44 2.52
N LEU A 33 8.01 -2.65 3.82
CA LEU A 33 7.34 -3.80 4.45
C LEU A 33 5.97 -3.37 5.00
N LEU A 34 4.93 -4.10 4.63
CA LEU A 34 3.60 -4.02 5.23
C LEU A 34 3.36 -5.27 6.11
N PRO A 35 3.53 -5.19 7.45
CA PRO A 35 3.33 -6.32 8.34
C PRO A 35 1.84 -6.70 8.47
N GLY A 36 1.55 -8.00 8.54
CA GLY A 36 0.24 -8.56 8.86
C GLY A 36 0.10 -8.96 10.34
N GLU A 37 -1.02 -9.60 10.71
CA GLU A 37 -1.31 -10.01 12.10
C GLU A 37 -0.40 -11.13 12.60
N ASP A 38 -0.09 -12.14 11.77
CA ASP A 38 0.58 -13.37 12.20
C ASP A 38 2.09 -13.36 11.93
N ASN A 39 2.74 -12.19 12.12
CA ASN A 39 4.15 -11.96 11.75
C ASN A 39 4.49 -12.26 10.27
N SER A 40 3.48 -12.48 9.44
CA SER A 40 3.64 -12.70 8.00
C SER A 40 3.50 -11.36 7.28
N PRO A 41 4.40 -11.03 6.33
CA PRO A 41 4.26 -9.82 5.54
C PRO A 41 3.02 -9.91 4.66
N VAL A 42 2.20 -8.86 4.65
CA VAL A 42 1.14 -8.67 3.65
C VAL A 42 1.78 -8.32 2.31
N ALA A 43 2.84 -7.51 2.34
CA ALA A 43 3.63 -7.17 1.17
C ALA A 43 5.05 -6.74 1.56
N VAL A 44 5.98 -6.98 0.65
CA VAL A 44 7.29 -6.32 0.60
C VAL A 44 7.50 -5.88 -0.84
N PHE A 45 7.78 -4.60 -1.07
CA PHE A 45 7.94 -4.06 -2.42
C PHE A 45 9.01 -2.97 -2.46
N ASP A 46 9.60 -2.73 -3.63
CA ASP A 46 10.47 -1.58 -3.86
C ASP A 46 9.63 -0.40 -4.40
N PRO A 47 9.63 0.76 -3.74
CA PRO A 47 8.95 1.95 -4.26
C PRO A 47 9.33 2.33 -5.71
N ASP A 48 10.55 2.00 -6.15
CA ASP A 48 11.01 2.30 -7.52
C ASP A 48 10.32 1.43 -8.60
N GLU A 49 9.55 0.39 -8.22
CA GLU A 49 8.71 -0.37 -9.16
C GLU A 49 7.58 0.48 -9.75
N TYR A 50 7.20 1.58 -9.09
CA TYR A 50 6.20 2.53 -9.60
C TYR A 50 6.84 3.51 -10.59
N GLU A 51 7.01 3.07 -11.83
CA GLU A 51 7.66 3.86 -12.88
C GLU A 51 7.03 5.26 -13.06
N GLY A 52 7.87 6.29 -13.13
CA GLY A 52 7.45 7.68 -13.32
C GLY A 52 6.90 8.36 -12.06
N VAL A 53 6.95 7.70 -10.89
CA VAL A 53 6.58 8.27 -9.59
C VAL A 53 7.81 8.33 -8.69
N ASP A 54 8.00 9.43 -7.96
CA ASP A 54 9.11 9.55 -7.02
C ASP A 54 8.94 8.59 -5.83
N ARG A 55 10.05 7.95 -5.39
CA ARG A 55 10.05 7.01 -4.24
C ARG A 55 9.37 7.60 -3.01
N ASP A 56 9.65 8.86 -2.66
CA ASP A 56 9.07 9.48 -1.48
C ASP A 56 7.56 9.72 -1.66
N GLU A 57 7.10 10.00 -2.88
CA GLU A 57 5.68 10.09 -3.19
C GLU A 57 4.98 8.74 -2.99
N VAL A 58 5.57 7.64 -3.47
CA VAL A 58 5.04 6.28 -3.25
C VAL A 58 4.94 5.99 -1.75
N VAL A 59 6.02 6.20 -1.00
CA VAL A 59 6.08 5.96 0.45
C VAL A 59 5.04 6.81 1.21
N LYS A 60 4.95 8.11 0.90
CA LYS A 60 3.97 9.02 1.52
C LYS A 60 2.53 8.60 1.18
N THR A 61 2.29 8.15 -0.05
CA THR A 61 0.99 7.65 -0.48
C THR A 61 0.61 6.42 0.32
N PHE A 62 1.45 5.39 0.41
CA PHE A 62 1.14 4.20 1.22
C PHE A 62 0.87 4.53 2.69
N ARG A 63 1.68 5.42 3.28
CA ARG A 63 1.45 5.91 4.65
C ARG A 63 0.08 6.58 4.78
N ARG A 64 -0.29 7.46 3.86
CA ARG A 64 -1.59 8.13 3.83
C ARG A 64 -2.73 7.12 3.74
N LEU A 65 -2.66 6.18 2.79
CA LEU A 65 -3.73 5.19 2.56
C LEU A 65 -3.95 4.31 3.79
N LEU A 66 -2.88 3.90 4.49
CA LEU A 66 -2.97 3.15 5.75
C LEU A 66 -3.61 3.97 6.88
N ILE A 67 -3.23 5.24 7.02
CA ILE A 67 -3.78 6.14 8.04
C ILE A 67 -5.26 6.42 7.77
N ASP A 68 -5.63 6.68 6.52
CA ASP A 68 -7.03 6.93 6.15
C ASP A 68 -7.88 5.68 6.40
N HIS A 69 -7.40 4.51 5.96
CA HIS A 69 -8.05 3.22 6.24
C HIS A 69 -8.21 2.96 7.75
N GLY A 70 -7.14 3.13 8.53
CA GLY A 70 -7.17 2.93 9.99
C GLY A 70 -8.10 3.89 10.73
N ASN A 71 -8.32 5.09 10.19
CA ASN A 71 -9.25 6.07 10.74
C ASN A 71 -10.68 5.94 10.20
N GLY A 72 -10.97 4.92 9.38
CA GLY A 72 -12.27 4.75 8.74
C GLY A 72 -12.62 5.85 7.72
N LYS A 73 -11.62 6.59 7.24
CA LYS A 73 -11.79 7.59 6.18
C LYS A 73 -11.85 6.90 4.81
N PRO A 74 -12.51 7.51 3.81
CA PRO A 74 -12.46 7.02 2.45
C PRO A 74 -11.01 6.93 1.94
N VAL A 75 -10.63 5.75 1.43
CA VAL A 75 -9.33 5.55 0.79
C VAL A 75 -9.44 6.00 -0.66
N VAL A 76 -8.72 7.07 -1.01
CA VAL A 76 -8.67 7.61 -2.37
C VAL A 76 -7.31 7.31 -2.98
N LEU A 77 -7.30 6.51 -4.04
CA LEU A 77 -6.08 6.20 -4.78
C LEU A 77 -5.67 7.40 -5.66
N PRO A 78 -4.37 7.72 -5.77
CA PRO A 78 -3.90 8.67 -6.77
C PRO A 78 -4.06 8.10 -8.19
N ASP A 79 -4.05 8.97 -9.19
CA ASP A 79 -4.35 8.57 -10.58
C ASP A 79 -3.31 7.59 -11.15
N TRP A 80 -2.03 7.76 -10.81
CA TRP A 80 -0.96 6.83 -11.18
C TRP A 80 -1.14 5.42 -10.60
N MET A 81 -1.89 5.28 -9.50
CA MET A 81 -2.21 3.97 -8.92
C MET A 81 -3.49 3.40 -9.53
N LYS A 82 -4.47 4.27 -9.89
CA LYS A 82 -5.69 3.83 -10.60
C LYS A 82 -5.37 3.32 -11.99
N SER A 83 -4.37 3.87 -12.68
CA SER A 83 -3.96 3.40 -14.01
C SER A 83 -3.47 1.95 -14.02
N LEU A 84 -3.09 1.39 -12.86
CA LEU A 84 -2.72 -0.02 -12.72
C LEU A 84 -3.94 -0.97 -12.72
N LEU A 85 -5.17 -0.44 -12.70
CA LEU A 85 -6.42 -1.21 -12.72
C LEU A 85 -7.05 -1.27 -14.13
N ALA A 86 -6.44 -0.61 -15.11
CA ALA A 86 -6.98 -0.45 -16.47
C ALA A 86 -6.56 -1.58 -17.41
#